data_AF-A0A841WK80-F1
#
_entry.id   AF-A0A841WK80-F1
#
_cell.length_a   1.000
_cell.length_b   1.000
_cell.length_c   1.000
_cell.angle_alpha   90.00
_cell.angle_beta   90.00
_cell.angle_gamma   90.00
#
_symmetry.space_group_name_H-M   'P 1'
#
loop_
_entity.id
_entity.type
_entity.pdbx_description
1 polymer ?
#
loop_
_entity_poly.entity_id
_entity_poly.type
_entity_poly.pdbx_seq_one_letter_code
_entity_poly.pdbx_strand_id
1 'polypeptide(L)'
;MKHPQKRKYPNLEIKEAKNLSILGLEILLLNLFNILPVKAATEEPVLSIVHSQENANQWTGITDRLQTIGVKYCVISLDNVRSMGDWGDRRILFLPNIETLTPTQAIALEEWMSKGGRLIASGPAGSLSAPGVRQLLRSLLGGYWGFSLSDLEEIKPAKTKLPGWANETALFGKVRGGVVIPNDMGVQSPAIWDSQDNPAAVVTTERSTFLGWRWGTDTASAAELDSAWLKTTVNYYLTAPAPSNRMKKIAGASESCSTTVATVERREDTGTGGRRDTAIQREVVAPTSDDVNFKGQMQLPRVSASPPPRV
;
A
#
# COMPACT_ATOMS: atom_id res chain seq x y z
N MET A 1 -14.57 52.05 71.44
CA MET A 1 -13.74 52.54 70.31
C MET A 1 -12.56 51.60 70.11
N LYS A 2 -12.11 51.48 68.85
CA LYS A 2 -11.24 50.47 68.23
C LYS A 2 -9.76 50.52 68.66
N HIS A 3 -9.16 49.32 68.86
CA HIS A 3 -7.87 48.75 68.39
C HIS A 3 -6.51 49.54 68.44
N PRO A 4 -5.33 48.89 68.25
CA PRO A 4 -4.94 47.47 68.39
C PRO A 4 -3.53 47.19 69.03
N GLN A 5 -3.24 45.89 69.19
CA GLN A 5 -1.97 45.24 69.57
C GLN A 5 -0.77 45.47 68.62
N LYS A 6 0.46 45.35 69.14
CA LYS A 6 1.67 44.95 68.40
C LYS A 6 2.48 43.90 69.18
N ARG A 7 2.80 42.78 68.51
CA ARG A 7 3.78 41.75 68.93
C ARG A 7 5.14 42.04 68.28
N LYS A 8 6.24 41.73 68.98
CA LYS A 8 7.60 41.62 68.45
C LYS A 8 8.09 40.16 68.60
N TYR A 9 8.75 39.64 67.57
CA TYR A 9 9.37 38.31 67.51
C TYR A 9 10.87 38.37 67.88
N PRO A 10 11.45 37.29 68.42
CA PRO A 10 12.90 37.20 68.67
C PRO A 10 13.68 36.56 67.50
N ASN A 11 14.95 36.95 67.42
CA ASN A 11 15.96 36.45 66.48
C ASN A 11 16.40 35.01 66.82
N LEU A 12 16.70 34.22 65.78
CA LEU A 12 17.44 32.96 65.89
C LEU A 12 18.80 33.10 65.18
N GLU A 13 19.87 32.79 65.92
CA GLU A 13 21.22 32.56 65.39
C GLU A 13 21.29 31.22 64.64
N ILE A 14 21.99 31.23 63.51
CA ILE A 14 22.20 30.06 62.64
C ILE A 14 23.58 29.47 62.96
N LYS A 15 23.61 28.21 63.43
CA LYS A 15 24.83 27.40 63.54
C LYS A 15 25.01 26.52 62.30
N GLU A 16 26.25 26.47 61.83
CA GLU A 16 26.73 25.85 60.59
C GLU A 16 26.28 24.39 60.36
N ALA A 17 25.79 24.11 59.15
CA ALA A 17 25.51 22.76 58.64
C ALA A 17 26.55 22.39 57.56
N LYS A 18 27.74 21.94 57.98
CA LYS A 18 28.86 21.60 57.08
C LYS A 18 28.81 20.17 56.49
N ASN A 19 27.75 19.41 56.76
CA ASN A 19 27.62 18.01 56.31
C ASN A 19 26.60 17.78 55.18
N LEU A 20 26.00 18.84 54.61
CA LEU A 20 25.01 18.73 53.52
C LEU A 20 25.60 18.88 52.11
N SER A 21 26.87 19.30 51.97
CA SER A 21 27.46 19.57 50.65
C SER A 21 28.10 18.35 49.97
N ILE A 22 28.41 17.27 50.71
CA ILE A 22 29.06 16.08 50.13
C ILE A 22 28.04 15.15 49.48
N LEU A 23 26.82 15.04 50.05
CA LEU A 23 25.76 14.20 49.48
C LEU A 23 25.14 14.76 48.19
N GLY A 24 25.22 16.08 47.97
CA GLY A 24 24.70 16.71 46.75
C GLY A 24 25.56 16.47 45.50
N LEU A 25 26.86 16.22 45.68
CA LEU A 25 27.80 16.06 44.57
C LEU A 25 27.80 14.63 43.99
N GLU A 26 27.60 13.60 44.83
CA GLU A 26 27.48 12.21 44.35
C GLU A 26 26.19 11.98 43.55
N ILE A 27 25.08 12.62 43.95
CA ILE A 27 23.81 12.53 43.22
C ILE A 27 23.91 13.25 41.86
N LEU A 28 24.70 14.33 41.75
CA LEU A 28 24.92 15.02 40.47
C LEU A 28 25.79 14.18 39.50
N LEU A 29 26.78 13.45 40.01
CA LEU A 29 27.64 12.57 39.21
C LEU A 29 26.90 11.31 38.72
N LEU A 30 26.00 10.73 39.52
CA LEU A 30 25.18 9.58 39.12
C LEU A 30 24.15 9.90 38.01
N ASN A 31 23.75 11.18 37.88
CA ASN A 31 22.84 11.63 36.81
C ASN A 31 23.55 11.93 35.48
N LEU A 32 24.88 12.09 35.45
CA LEU A 32 25.64 12.35 34.22
C LEU A 32 26.06 11.07 33.48
N PHE A 33 26.14 9.93 34.17
CA PHE A 33 26.60 8.66 33.58
C PHE A 33 25.49 7.74 33.04
N ASN A 34 24.21 8.15 33.11
CA ASN A 34 23.07 7.34 32.64
C ASN A 34 22.39 7.86 31.38
N ILE A 35 23.02 8.77 30.62
CA ILE A 35 22.57 9.09 29.26
C ILE A 35 23.20 8.09 28.30
N LEU A 36 22.86 6.80 28.45
CA LEU A 36 23.07 5.86 27.37
C LEU A 36 22.22 6.37 26.19
N PRO A 37 22.79 6.53 24.98
CA PRO A 37 21.98 6.84 23.82
C PRO A 37 20.98 5.69 23.65
N VAL A 38 19.72 5.96 23.96
CA VAL A 38 18.61 5.09 23.56
C VAL A 38 18.67 5.08 22.04
N LYS A 39 19.25 4.02 21.48
CA LYS A 39 19.05 3.72 20.06
C LYS A 39 17.57 3.44 19.93
N ALA A 40 16.82 4.42 19.43
CA ALA A 40 15.47 4.19 18.95
C ALA A 40 15.56 3.05 17.94
N ALA A 41 15.06 1.87 18.32
CA ALA A 41 14.90 0.78 17.39
C ALA A 41 13.92 1.29 16.33
N THR A 42 14.43 1.65 15.16
CA THR A 42 13.60 1.99 14.02
C THR A 42 12.82 0.73 13.67
N GLU A 43 11.56 0.66 14.09
CA GLU A 43 10.68 -0.47 13.74
C GLU A 43 10.76 -0.70 12.22
N GLU A 44 11.04 -1.94 11.83
CA GLU A 44 11.16 -2.30 10.42
C GLU A 44 9.79 -2.16 9.73
N PRO A 45 9.75 -1.68 8.48
CA PRO A 45 8.50 -1.65 7.71
C PRO A 45 7.95 -3.07 7.58
N VAL A 46 6.63 -3.21 7.76
CA VAL A 46 5.94 -4.52 7.78
C VAL A 46 5.13 -4.79 6.51
N LEU A 47 4.96 -3.77 5.68
CA LEU A 47 4.12 -3.74 4.49
C LEU A 47 4.95 -3.33 3.27
N SER A 48 4.80 -4.05 2.16
CA SER A 48 5.24 -3.62 0.83
C SER A 48 4.04 -3.14 0.03
N ILE A 49 4.21 -2.08 -0.77
CA ILE A 49 3.15 -1.44 -1.56
C ILE A 49 3.64 -1.23 -2.96
N VAL A 50 2.82 -1.60 -3.93
CA VAL A 50 3.22 -1.61 -5.33
C VAL A 50 2.77 -0.33 -6.02
N HIS A 51 3.73 0.33 -6.66
CA HIS A 51 3.53 1.47 -7.54
C HIS A 51 3.60 1.01 -9.00
N SER A 52 2.69 1.50 -9.83
CA SER A 52 2.70 1.32 -11.28
C SER A 52 2.15 2.57 -11.97
N GLN A 53 2.26 2.63 -13.30
CA GLN A 53 1.64 3.71 -14.07
C GLN A 53 0.11 3.76 -13.89
N GLU A 54 -0.54 2.62 -13.61
CA GLU A 54 -2.00 2.52 -13.45
C GLU A 54 -2.51 3.22 -12.18
N ASN A 55 -1.66 3.32 -11.14
CA ASN A 55 -2.01 3.96 -9.87
C ASN A 55 -1.24 5.27 -9.60
N ALA A 56 -0.40 5.72 -10.52
CA ALA A 56 0.39 6.94 -10.40
C ALA A 56 -0.47 8.20 -10.12
N ASN A 57 -1.60 8.35 -10.83
CA ASN A 57 -2.53 9.48 -10.63
C ASN A 57 -3.27 9.44 -9.28
N GLN A 58 -3.30 8.28 -8.61
CA GLN A 58 -3.93 8.07 -7.30
C GLN A 58 -2.88 8.06 -6.18
N TRP A 59 -1.58 8.15 -6.53
CA TRP A 59 -0.50 7.84 -5.61
C TRP A 59 -0.46 8.76 -4.39
N THR A 60 -0.73 10.05 -4.55
CA THR A 60 -0.80 10.99 -3.42
C THR A 60 -1.87 10.56 -2.41
N GLY A 61 -3.09 10.25 -2.87
CA GLY A 61 -4.17 9.79 -2.00
C GLY A 61 -3.88 8.44 -1.36
N ILE A 62 -3.17 7.56 -2.08
CA ILE A 62 -2.66 6.30 -1.52
C ILE A 62 -1.67 6.59 -0.38
N THR A 63 -0.67 7.43 -0.60
CA THR A 63 0.38 7.72 0.40
C THR A 63 -0.14 8.48 1.61
N ASP A 64 -1.07 9.42 1.43
CA ASP A 64 -1.64 10.21 2.53
C ASP A 64 -2.42 9.32 3.50
N ARG A 65 -3.19 8.37 2.96
CA ARG A 65 -3.92 7.37 3.76
C ARG A 65 -2.96 6.44 4.49
N LEU A 66 -1.89 5.98 3.83
CA LEU A 66 -0.86 5.14 4.47
C LEU A 66 -0.15 5.84 5.63
N GLN A 67 0.20 7.11 5.45
CA GLN A 67 0.82 7.95 6.48
C GLN A 67 -0.13 8.13 7.67
N THR A 68 -1.42 8.34 7.41
CA THR A 68 -2.46 8.49 8.44
C THR A 68 -2.59 7.26 9.34
N ILE A 69 -2.42 6.05 8.77
CA ILE A 69 -2.47 4.80 9.53
C ILE A 69 -1.20 4.60 10.38
N GLY A 70 -0.11 5.29 10.05
CA GLY A 70 1.19 5.17 10.73
C GLY A 70 1.92 3.86 10.44
N VAL A 71 1.51 3.11 9.40
CA VAL A 71 2.18 1.87 8.99
C VAL A 71 3.42 2.23 8.18
N LYS A 72 4.59 1.76 8.63
CA LYS A 72 5.80 1.87 7.84
C LYS A 72 5.75 0.90 6.66
N TYR A 73 5.98 1.41 5.46
CA TYR A 73 5.89 0.64 4.23
C TYR A 73 7.12 0.80 3.33
N CYS A 74 7.33 -0.19 2.47
CA CYS A 74 8.26 -0.14 1.34
C CYS A 74 7.49 0.01 0.04
N VAL A 75 7.99 0.83 -0.87
CA VAL A 75 7.46 1.00 -2.22
C VAL A 75 8.23 0.08 -3.17
N ILE A 76 7.50 -0.68 -3.97
CA ILE A 76 8.02 -1.54 -5.03
C ILE A 76 7.50 -1.00 -6.35
N SER A 77 8.40 -0.67 -7.28
CA SER A 77 7.99 -0.38 -8.66
C SER A 77 7.67 -1.69 -9.37
N LEU A 78 6.45 -1.83 -9.87
CA LEU A 78 6.00 -3.01 -10.59
C LEU A 78 6.87 -3.30 -11.82
N ASP A 79 7.36 -2.25 -12.48
CA ASP A 79 8.20 -2.35 -13.67
C ASP A 79 9.54 -3.04 -13.39
N ASN A 80 10.00 -3.04 -12.13
CA ASN A 80 11.26 -3.64 -11.72
C ASN A 80 11.10 -5.10 -11.26
N VAL A 81 9.88 -5.63 -11.18
CA VAL A 81 9.65 -7.00 -10.74
C VAL A 81 9.94 -7.99 -11.88
N ARG A 82 10.92 -8.86 -11.66
CA ARG A 82 11.37 -9.90 -12.60
C ARG A 82 11.43 -11.29 -11.96
N SER A 83 11.45 -11.35 -10.64
CA SER A 83 11.60 -12.55 -9.84
C SER A 83 10.85 -12.43 -8.50
N MET A 84 10.67 -13.54 -7.81
CA MET A 84 10.09 -13.58 -6.47
C MET A 84 10.73 -12.57 -5.50
N GLY A 85 12.06 -12.40 -5.58
CA GLY A 85 12.78 -11.56 -4.64
C GLY A 85 12.50 -10.07 -4.77
N ASP A 86 11.97 -9.64 -5.92
CA ASP A 86 11.64 -8.24 -6.21
C ASP A 86 10.35 -7.79 -5.53
N TRP A 87 9.51 -8.73 -5.07
CA TRP A 87 8.36 -8.44 -4.19
C TRP A 87 8.77 -8.08 -2.75
N GLY A 88 10.06 -8.21 -2.44
CA GLY A 88 10.65 -7.83 -1.17
C GLY A 88 10.45 -8.87 -0.06
N ASP A 89 11.25 -8.70 0.99
CA ASP A 89 11.29 -9.59 2.16
C ASP A 89 10.10 -9.40 3.12
N ARG A 90 9.25 -8.38 2.92
CA ARG A 90 8.09 -8.15 3.79
C ARG A 90 7.07 -9.26 3.59
N ARG A 91 6.37 -9.63 4.66
CA ARG A 91 5.38 -10.71 4.61
C ARG A 91 4.05 -10.26 4.00
N ILE A 92 3.76 -8.96 4.02
CA ILE A 92 2.49 -8.40 3.55
C ILE A 92 2.78 -7.51 2.34
N LEU A 93 2.09 -7.78 1.23
CA LEU A 93 2.17 -7.02 -0.02
C LEU A 93 0.80 -6.45 -0.34
N PHE A 94 0.73 -5.16 -0.68
CA PHE A 94 -0.47 -4.48 -1.11
C PHE A 94 -0.35 -4.05 -2.58
N LEU A 95 -1.34 -4.47 -3.39
CA LEU A 95 -1.52 -4.13 -4.79
C LEU A 95 -2.69 -3.15 -4.94
N PRO A 96 -2.49 -1.85 -4.70
CA PRO A 96 -3.54 -0.86 -4.88
C PRO A 96 -3.83 -0.64 -6.36
N ASN A 97 -5.02 -1.05 -6.81
CA ASN A 97 -5.60 -0.71 -8.10
C ASN A 97 -4.76 -1.15 -9.32
N ILE A 98 -4.05 -2.28 -9.23
CA ILE A 98 -3.21 -2.83 -10.30
C ILE A 98 -4.03 -3.73 -11.22
N GLU A 99 -4.36 -3.27 -12.42
CA GLU A 99 -5.26 -3.95 -13.35
C GLU A 99 -4.52 -4.98 -14.23
N THR A 100 -3.22 -4.77 -14.43
CA THR A 100 -2.40 -5.58 -15.33
C THR A 100 -1.16 -6.13 -14.64
N LEU A 101 -0.96 -7.45 -14.71
CA LEU A 101 0.31 -8.11 -14.43
C LEU A 101 0.77 -8.90 -15.66
N THR A 102 2.08 -8.89 -15.89
CA THR A 102 2.72 -9.78 -16.85
C THR A 102 2.77 -11.22 -16.32
N PRO A 103 2.92 -12.23 -17.19
CA PRO A 103 3.13 -13.61 -16.75
C PRO A 103 4.30 -13.75 -15.76
N THR A 104 5.43 -13.09 -16.04
CA THR A 104 6.61 -13.11 -15.16
C THR A 104 6.29 -12.57 -13.76
N GLN A 105 5.62 -11.42 -13.67
CA GLN A 105 5.23 -10.84 -12.38
C GLN A 105 4.25 -11.72 -11.61
N ALA A 106 3.27 -12.31 -12.30
CA ALA A 106 2.26 -13.16 -11.68
C ALA A 106 2.86 -14.47 -11.14
N ILE A 107 3.78 -15.10 -11.88
CA ILE A 107 4.51 -16.29 -11.42
C ILE A 107 5.41 -15.94 -10.23
N ALA A 108 6.15 -14.83 -10.30
CA ALA A 108 6.94 -14.35 -9.18
C ALA A 108 6.07 -14.11 -7.92
N LEU A 109 4.85 -13.62 -8.10
CA LEU A 109 3.90 -13.38 -7.01
C LEU A 109 3.40 -14.69 -6.40
N GLU A 110 3.07 -15.68 -7.22
CA GLU A 110 2.73 -17.04 -6.76
C GLU A 110 3.86 -17.65 -5.94
N GLU A 111 5.09 -17.59 -6.46
CA GLU A 111 6.29 -18.07 -5.78
C GLU A 111 6.49 -17.35 -4.44
N TRP A 112 6.34 -16.02 -4.40
CA TRP A 112 6.49 -15.22 -3.18
C TRP A 112 5.43 -15.58 -2.15
N MET A 113 4.17 -15.70 -2.59
CA MET A 113 3.08 -16.15 -1.73
C MET A 113 3.40 -17.55 -1.20
N SER A 114 3.92 -18.48 -2.02
CA SER A 114 4.24 -19.86 -1.62
C SER A 114 5.25 -19.94 -0.47
N LYS A 115 6.11 -18.92 -0.34
CA LYS A 115 7.08 -18.76 0.77
C LYS A 115 6.47 -18.13 2.02
N GLY A 116 5.16 -17.96 2.08
CA GLY A 116 4.45 -17.45 3.25
C GLY A 116 4.03 -15.99 3.14
N GLY A 117 4.13 -15.38 1.96
CA GLY A 117 3.58 -14.06 1.68
C GLY A 117 2.06 -13.97 1.88
N ARG A 118 1.57 -12.77 2.14
CA ARG A 118 0.16 -12.41 2.31
C ARG A 118 -0.19 -11.23 1.41
N LEU A 119 -1.23 -11.41 0.61
CA LEU A 119 -1.59 -10.47 -0.44
C LEU A 119 -2.82 -9.64 -0.06
N ILE A 120 -2.73 -8.33 -0.23
CA ILE A 120 -3.87 -7.43 -0.18
C ILE A 120 -4.00 -6.84 -1.58
N ALA A 121 -5.18 -6.85 -2.17
CA ALA A 121 -5.44 -6.22 -3.45
C ALA A 121 -6.69 -5.34 -3.37
N SER A 122 -6.74 -4.29 -4.18
CA SER A 122 -7.92 -3.44 -4.30
C SER A 122 -8.23 -3.11 -5.75
N GLY A 123 -9.48 -2.75 -6.01
CA GLY A 123 -9.95 -2.31 -7.31
C GLY A 123 -10.02 -3.47 -8.31
N PRO A 124 -10.01 -3.19 -9.62
CA PRO A 124 -10.14 -4.21 -10.66
C PRO A 124 -8.83 -5.01 -10.87
N ALA A 125 -8.30 -5.57 -9.78
CA ALA A 125 -6.97 -6.17 -9.74
C ALA A 125 -6.83 -7.34 -10.71
N GLY A 126 -5.85 -7.25 -11.62
CA GLY A 126 -5.59 -8.26 -12.64
C GLY A 126 -6.64 -8.39 -13.75
N SER A 127 -7.71 -7.58 -13.76
CA SER A 127 -8.85 -7.74 -14.67
C SER A 127 -8.48 -7.59 -16.16
N LEU A 128 -7.46 -6.77 -16.46
CA LEU A 128 -6.95 -6.50 -17.81
C LEU A 128 -5.76 -7.39 -18.20
N SER A 129 -5.34 -8.30 -17.32
CA SER A 129 -4.22 -9.21 -17.59
C SER A 129 -4.57 -10.27 -18.64
N ALA A 130 -3.54 -10.91 -19.20
CA ALA A 130 -3.72 -12.04 -20.12
C ALA A 130 -4.55 -13.18 -19.49
N PRO A 131 -5.31 -13.98 -20.26
CA PRO A 131 -6.18 -15.03 -19.73
C PRO A 131 -5.54 -15.98 -18.71
N GLY A 132 -4.31 -16.45 -18.97
CA GLY A 132 -3.59 -17.31 -18.03
C GLY A 132 -3.23 -16.60 -16.72
N VAL A 133 -2.84 -15.33 -16.80
CA VAL A 133 -2.55 -14.50 -15.61
C VAL A 133 -3.82 -14.25 -14.80
N ARG A 134 -4.95 -13.96 -15.45
CA ARG A 134 -6.25 -13.81 -14.77
C ARG A 134 -6.64 -15.07 -14.01
N GLN A 135 -6.45 -16.24 -14.61
CA GLN A 135 -6.76 -17.51 -13.95
C GLN A 135 -5.84 -17.75 -12.74
N LEU A 136 -4.56 -17.45 -12.86
CA LEU A 136 -3.62 -17.52 -11.73
C LEU A 136 -3.99 -16.55 -10.61
N LEU A 137 -4.20 -15.27 -10.93
CA LEU A 137 -4.59 -14.26 -9.94
C LEU A 137 -5.92 -14.57 -9.28
N ARG A 138 -6.88 -15.11 -10.04
CA ARG A 138 -8.13 -15.64 -9.50
C ARG A 138 -7.83 -16.64 -8.39
N SER A 139 -7.01 -17.67 -8.66
CA SER A 139 -6.60 -18.64 -7.64
C SER A 139 -5.90 -18.00 -6.42
N LEU A 140 -4.95 -17.09 -6.64
CA LEU A 140 -4.18 -16.44 -5.57
C LEU A 140 -5.03 -15.53 -4.68
N LEU A 141 -5.99 -14.81 -5.26
CA LEU A 141 -6.85 -13.85 -4.56
C LEU A 141 -8.08 -14.51 -3.93
N GLY A 142 -8.46 -15.72 -4.37
CA GLY A 142 -9.71 -16.39 -3.96
C GLY A 142 -10.97 -15.80 -4.62
N GLY A 143 -10.81 -14.82 -5.51
CA GLY A 143 -11.88 -14.20 -6.27
C GLY A 143 -11.33 -13.44 -7.47
N TYR A 144 -12.22 -12.82 -8.25
CA TYR A 144 -11.86 -11.92 -9.34
C TYR A 144 -12.84 -10.74 -9.42
N TRP A 145 -12.41 -9.62 -10.00
CA TRP A 145 -13.30 -8.51 -10.28
C TRP A 145 -14.30 -8.90 -11.37
N GLY A 146 -15.58 -8.99 -11.02
CA GLY A 146 -16.64 -9.36 -11.94
C GLY A 146 -17.05 -8.17 -12.81
N PHE A 147 -17.60 -7.14 -12.16
CA PHE A 147 -18.11 -5.95 -12.82
C PHE A 147 -18.16 -4.76 -11.86
N SER A 148 -18.06 -3.55 -12.42
CA SER A 148 -18.16 -2.30 -11.64
C SER A 148 -19.62 -1.96 -11.39
N LEU A 149 -19.88 -1.39 -10.22
CA LEU A 149 -21.17 -0.80 -9.85
C LEU A 149 -21.21 0.63 -10.42
N SER A 150 -22.38 1.06 -10.92
CA SER A 150 -22.57 2.40 -11.48
C SER A 150 -22.56 3.48 -10.40
N ASP A 151 -23.13 3.16 -9.25
CA ASP A 151 -23.48 4.12 -8.22
C ASP A 151 -22.64 3.94 -6.95
N LEU A 152 -22.79 4.92 -6.05
CA LEU A 152 -22.22 4.85 -4.72
C LEU A 152 -23.08 3.91 -3.88
N GLU A 153 -22.53 2.78 -3.47
CA GLU A 153 -23.25 1.72 -2.75
C GLU A 153 -22.73 1.57 -1.32
N GLU A 154 -23.57 1.06 -0.41
CA GLU A 154 -23.15 0.80 0.97
C GLU A 154 -22.57 -0.61 1.08
N ILE A 155 -21.41 -0.76 1.73
CA ILE A 155 -20.91 -2.07 2.16
C ILE A 155 -21.33 -2.35 3.59
N LYS A 156 -21.84 -3.55 3.84
CA LYS A 156 -22.35 -4.01 5.13
C LYS A 156 -21.69 -5.32 5.55
N PRO A 157 -21.68 -5.65 6.84
CA PRO A 157 -21.22 -6.96 7.31
C PRO A 157 -22.05 -8.07 6.65
N ALA A 158 -21.38 -9.16 6.28
CA ALA A 158 -22.09 -10.35 5.84
C ALA A 158 -22.98 -10.89 6.97
N LYS A 159 -24.13 -11.47 6.58
CA LYS A 159 -25.10 -12.07 7.53
C LYS A 159 -24.59 -13.34 8.20
N THR A 160 -23.50 -13.91 7.69
CA THR A 160 -22.84 -15.09 8.26
C THR A 160 -21.93 -14.68 9.42
N LYS A 161 -21.44 -15.65 10.19
CA LYS A 161 -20.50 -15.38 11.28
C LYS A 161 -19.25 -14.70 10.71
N LEU A 162 -19.08 -13.42 11.04
CA LEU A 162 -17.90 -12.65 10.64
C LEU A 162 -16.64 -13.27 11.23
N PRO A 163 -15.52 -13.23 10.49
CA PRO A 163 -14.21 -13.46 11.09
C PRO A 163 -14.02 -12.49 12.26
N GLY A 164 -13.48 -12.96 13.37
CA GLY A 164 -13.32 -12.13 14.58
C GLY A 164 -12.50 -10.85 14.36
N TRP A 165 -11.66 -10.83 13.33
CA TRP A 165 -10.85 -9.67 12.93
C TRP A 165 -11.63 -8.62 12.13
N ALA A 166 -12.79 -8.96 11.53
CA ALA A 166 -13.55 -8.08 10.64
C ALA A 166 -14.86 -7.58 11.27
N ASN A 167 -14.84 -7.28 12.58
CA ASN A 167 -16.03 -6.94 13.35
C ASN A 167 -16.06 -5.46 13.82
N GLU A 168 -15.23 -4.61 13.21
CA GLU A 168 -15.18 -3.19 13.53
C GLU A 168 -16.18 -2.40 12.68
N THR A 169 -16.96 -1.52 13.30
CA THR A 169 -17.96 -0.70 12.59
C THR A 169 -17.36 0.23 11.55
N ALA A 170 -16.10 0.64 11.73
CA ALA A 170 -15.36 1.51 10.81
C ALA A 170 -15.05 0.85 9.45
N LEU A 171 -15.25 -0.47 9.33
CA LEU A 171 -15.08 -1.21 8.07
C LEU A 171 -16.27 -1.05 7.10
N PHE A 172 -17.36 -0.44 7.55
CA PHE A 172 -18.60 -0.38 6.78
C PHE A 172 -18.97 1.06 6.45
N GLY A 173 -19.56 1.29 5.28
CA GLY A 173 -19.86 2.63 4.80
C GLY A 173 -20.12 2.68 3.30
N LYS A 174 -20.24 3.89 2.75
CA LYS A 174 -20.54 4.11 1.32
C LYS A 174 -19.27 4.14 0.49
N VAL A 175 -19.29 3.39 -0.61
CA VAL A 175 -18.14 3.16 -1.50
C VAL A 175 -18.63 2.97 -2.94
N ARG A 176 -17.91 3.55 -3.91
CA ARG A 176 -18.07 3.22 -5.32
C ARG A 176 -17.05 2.15 -5.68
N GLY A 177 -17.54 1.00 -6.13
CA GLY A 177 -16.71 -0.18 -6.33
C GLY A 177 -17.27 -1.12 -7.39
N GLY A 178 -17.00 -2.40 -7.21
CA GLY A 178 -17.42 -3.49 -8.07
C GLY A 178 -17.58 -4.78 -7.30
N VAL A 179 -18.30 -5.70 -7.91
CA VAL A 179 -18.54 -7.02 -7.35
C VAL A 179 -17.30 -7.87 -7.51
N VAL A 180 -16.81 -8.41 -6.40
CA VAL A 180 -15.78 -9.45 -6.42
C VAL A 180 -16.48 -10.79 -6.42
N ILE A 181 -16.22 -11.63 -7.42
CA ILE A 181 -16.83 -12.95 -7.54
C ILE A 181 -15.90 -13.96 -6.87
N PRO A 182 -16.32 -14.62 -5.77
CA PRO A 182 -15.55 -15.67 -5.11
C PRO A 182 -15.38 -16.89 -6.01
N ASN A 183 -14.30 -17.65 -5.81
CA ASN A 183 -13.99 -18.76 -6.71
C ASN A 183 -14.50 -20.11 -6.29
N ASP A 184 -14.56 -20.44 -4.99
CA ASP A 184 -15.03 -21.73 -4.45
C ASP A 184 -14.89 -21.80 -2.92
N MET A 185 -15.03 -23.01 -2.35
CA MET A 185 -14.95 -23.36 -0.93
C MET A 185 -13.66 -22.88 -0.23
N GLY A 186 -13.81 -22.35 0.99
CA GLY A 186 -12.71 -21.84 1.81
C GLY A 186 -12.52 -20.32 1.75
N VAL A 187 -13.29 -19.65 0.90
CA VAL A 187 -13.34 -18.19 0.80
C VAL A 187 -14.39 -17.63 1.76
N GLN A 188 -14.06 -16.52 2.42
CA GLN A 188 -14.98 -15.78 3.28
C GLN A 188 -15.23 -14.39 2.70
N SER A 189 -16.48 -13.94 2.78
CA SER A 189 -16.87 -12.58 2.41
C SER A 189 -17.29 -11.84 3.67
N PRO A 190 -16.38 -11.10 4.35
CA PRO A 190 -16.73 -10.35 5.56
C PRO A 190 -17.58 -9.11 5.26
N ALA A 191 -17.55 -8.60 4.03
CA ALA A 191 -18.34 -7.46 3.61
C ALA A 191 -19.03 -7.73 2.27
N ILE A 192 -20.30 -7.35 2.20
CA ILE A 192 -21.18 -7.49 1.05
C ILE A 192 -21.72 -6.12 0.65
N TRP A 193 -22.06 -5.95 -0.61
CA TRP A 193 -22.80 -4.79 -1.08
C TRP A 193 -24.24 -4.86 -0.56
N ASP A 194 -24.77 -3.73 -0.09
CA ASP A 194 -26.17 -3.55 0.27
C ASP A 194 -27.05 -3.41 -0.97
N SER A 195 -26.98 -4.40 -1.85
CA SER A 195 -27.71 -4.44 -3.10
C SER A 195 -28.46 -5.77 -3.25
N GLN A 196 -29.23 -5.89 -4.33
CA GLN A 196 -29.92 -7.13 -4.66
C GLN A 196 -28.92 -8.28 -4.70
N ASP A 197 -29.28 -9.41 -4.09
CA ASP A 197 -28.46 -10.63 -3.94
C ASP A 197 -27.23 -10.52 -3.03
N ASN A 198 -26.98 -9.35 -2.41
CA ASN A 198 -25.88 -9.11 -1.46
C ASN A 198 -24.51 -9.62 -1.96
N PRO A 199 -24.04 -9.21 -3.17
CA PRO A 199 -22.80 -9.70 -3.74
C PRO A 199 -21.60 -9.31 -2.87
N ALA A 200 -20.50 -10.07 -2.98
CA ALA A 200 -19.31 -9.81 -2.16
C ALA A 200 -18.64 -8.48 -2.55
N ALA A 201 -18.38 -7.67 -1.53
CA ALA A 201 -17.58 -6.44 -1.63
C ALA A 201 -16.13 -6.70 -1.20
N VAL A 202 -15.93 -7.63 -0.27
CA VAL A 202 -14.59 -8.08 0.14
C VAL A 202 -14.54 -9.60 0.08
N VAL A 203 -13.48 -10.14 -0.50
CA VAL A 203 -13.21 -11.58 -0.55
C VAL A 203 -11.92 -11.85 0.21
N THR A 204 -11.93 -12.84 1.09
CA THR A 204 -10.77 -13.21 1.90
C THR A 204 -10.51 -14.70 1.89
N THR A 205 -9.23 -15.04 1.91
CA THR A 205 -8.71 -16.39 2.13
C THR A 205 -7.76 -16.35 3.33
N GLU A 206 -7.14 -17.48 3.67
CA GLU A 206 -6.05 -17.50 4.67
C GLU A 206 -4.83 -16.65 4.26
N ARG A 207 -4.69 -16.35 2.96
CA ARG A 207 -3.48 -15.75 2.37
C ARG A 207 -3.73 -14.47 1.58
N SER A 208 -4.98 -14.11 1.34
CA SER A 208 -5.37 -12.96 0.53
C SER A 208 -6.58 -12.21 1.06
N THR A 209 -6.59 -10.89 0.84
CA THR A 209 -7.75 -10.01 1.03
C THR A 209 -7.93 -9.19 -0.23
N PHE A 210 -9.10 -9.25 -0.84
CA PHE A 210 -9.43 -8.54 -2.06
C PHE A 210 -10.58 -7.56 -1.80
N LEU A 211 -10.28 -6.27 -1.89
CA LEU A 211 -11.21 -5.15 -1.69
C LEU A 211 -11.85 -4.75 -3.02
N GLY A 212 -13.17 -4.80 -3.09
CA GLY A 212 -13.98 -4.51 -4.28
C GLY A 212 -14.11 -3.04 -4.64
N TRP A 213 -13.16 -2.18 -4.29
CA TRP A 213 -13.18 -0.76 -4.66
C TRP A 213 -11.78 -0.24 -4.90
N ARG A 214 -11.68 0.89 -5.59
CA ARG A 214 -10.39 1.54 -5.77
C ARG A 214 -9.96 2.20 -4.46
N TRP A 215 -8.79 1.84 -3.97
CA TRP A 215 -8.24 2.37 -2.73
C TRP A 215 -7.43 3.65 -3.01
N GLY A 216 -7.41 4.60 -2.08
CA GLY A 216 -6.62 5.82 -2.21
C GLY A 216 -7.24 6.92 -3.05
N THR A 217 -8.55 6.86 -3.33
CA THR A 217 -9.27 7.94 -4.03
C THR A 217 -10.58 8.30 -3.35
N ASP A 218 -10.78 9.58 -3.06
CA ASP A 218 -11.99 10.11 -2.42
C ASP A 218 -13.25 9.92 -3.27
N THR A 219 -13.07 9.73 -4.58
CA THR A 219 -14.17 9.43 -5.51
C THR A 219 -14.69 8.00 -5.41
N ALA A 220 -13.90 7.08 -4.84
CA ALA A 220 -14.28 5.70 -4.62
C ALA A 220 -14.64 5.44 -3.16
N SER A 221 -13.83 5.90 -2.21
CA SER A 221 -14.04 5.61 -0.78
C SER A 221 -13.55 6.74 0.12
N ALA A 222 -14.16 6.86 1.30
CA ALA A 222 -13.65 7.73 2.37
C ALA A 222 -12.30 7.23 2.91
N ALA A 223 -11.44 8.17 3.31
CA ALA A 223 -10.09 7.89 3.81
C ALA A 223 -10.09 7.02 5.07
N GLU A 224 -11.07 7.22 5.94
CA GLU A 224 -11.23 6.49 7.19
C GLU A 224 -11.56 5.02 6.92
N LEU A 225 -12.43 4.74 5.94
CA LEU A 225 -12.82 3.40 5.57
C LEU A 225 -11.66 2.61 4.96
N ASP A 226 -10.94 3.23 4.02
CA ASP A 226 -9.74 2.67 3.43
C ASP A 226 -8.67 2.36 4.48
N SER A 227 -8.49 3.30 5.42
CA SER A 227 -7.54 3.17 6.52
C SER A 227 -7.93 2.06 7.48
N ALA A 228 -9.21 1.95 7.82
CA ALA A 228 -9.75 0.90 8.67
C ALA A 228 -9.54 -0.49 8.04
N TRP A 229 -9.88 -0.65 6.76
CA TRP A 229 -9.68 -1.92 6.05
C TRP A 229 -8.22 -2.34 5.98
N LEU A 230 -7.33 -1.42 5.60
CA LEU A 230 -5.91 -1.74 5.48
C LEU A 230 -5.30 -2.06 6.85
N LYS A 231 -5.55 -1.23 7.87
CA LYS A 231 -5.04 -1.43 9.23
C LYS A 231 -5.49 -2.77 9.80
N THR A 232 -6.78 -3.07 9.68
CA THR A 232 -7.37 -4.31 10.20
C THR A 232 -6.78 -5.52 9.50
N THR A 233 -6.66 -5.47 8.17
CA THR A 233 -6.11 -6.57 7.37
C THR A 233 -4.62 -6.81 7.66
N VAL A 234 -3.84 -5.73 7.79
CA VAL A 234 -2.43 -5.82 8.18
C VAL A 234 -2.29 -6.44 9.56
N ASN A 235 -3.05 -5.96 10.56
CA ASN A 235 -3.04 -6.50 11.91
C ASN A 235 -3.43 -7.99 11.94
N TYR A 236 -4.44 -8.38 11.16
CA TYR A 236 -4.82 -9.77 10.99
C TYR A 236 -3.64 -10.63 10.49
N TYR A 237 -2.94 -10.21 9.43
CA TYR A 237 -1.79 -10.97 8.93
C TYR A 237 -0.55 -10.97 9.83
N LEU A 238 -0.37 -9.93 10.63
CA LEU A 238 0.70 -9.88 11.63
C LEU A 238 0.43 -10.81 12.82
N THR A 239 -0.83 -10.99 13.20
CA THR A 239 -1.25 -11.81 14.35
C THR A 239 -1.65 -13.23 13.97
N ALA A 240 -1.95 -13.48 12.69
CA ALA A 240 -2.28 -14.80 12.20
C ALA A 240 -1.11 -15.78 12.44
N PRO A 241 -1.39 -17.00 12.97
CA PRO A 241 -0.37 -18.03 13.17
C PRO A 241 0.42 -18.22 11.88
N ALA A 242 1.73 -17.91 11.92
CA ALA A 242 2.58 -18.17 10.78
C ALA A 242 2.64 -19.70 10.54
N PRO A 243 2.67 -20.17 9.28
CA PRO A 243 3.08 -21.54 9.01
C PRO A 243 4.54 -21.64 9.48
N SER A 244 4.75 -22.20 10.67
CA SER A 244 6.00 -22.31 11.43
C SER A 244 6.61 -20.99 11.97
N ASN A 245 6.82 -20.98 13.29
CA ASN A 245 7.48 -19.92 14.04
C ASN A 245 8.91 -19.64 13.52
N ARG A 246 9.13 -18.51 12.83
CA ARG A 246 10.33 -17.63 12.88
C ARG A 246 10.54 -16.72 11.66
N MET A 247 9.73 -16.81 10.60
CA MET A 247 9.97 -16.00 9.40
C MET A 247 9.14 -14.71 9.44
N LYS A 248 9.68 -13.67 10.08
CA LYS A 248 9.18 -12.28 9.94
C LYS A 248 9.39 -11.75 8.51
N LYS A 249 10.30 -12.38 7.76
CA LYS A 249 10.74 -12.00 6.43
C LYS A 249 10.67 -13.20 5.47
N ILE A 250 10.42 -12.93 4.19
CA ILE A 250 10.44 -13.92 3.11
C ILE A 250 11.89 -14.24 2.74
N ALA A 251 12.30 -15.50 2.91
CA ALA A 251 13.67 -15.90 2.58
C ALA A 251 13.95 -15.82 1.08
N GLY A 252 15.14 -15.31 0.74
CA GLY A 252 15.58 -15.13 -0.64
C GLY A 252 15.03 -13.87 -1.32
N ALA A 253 14.26 -13.05 -0.60
CA ALA A 253 13.75 -11.80 -1.12
C ALA A 253 14.58 -10.58 -0.69
N SER A 254 14.50 -9.50 -1.47
CA SER A 254 15.29 -8.30 -1.25
C SER A 254 14.90 -7.60 0.04
N GLU A 255 15.90 -7.27 0.87
CA GLU A 255 15.70 -6.47 2.10
C GLU A 255 15.64 -4.96 1.81
N SER A 256 15.95 -4.56 0.58
CA SER A 256 16.07 -3.14 0.24
C SER A 256 14.69 -2.48 0.25
N CYS A 257 14.55 -1.42 1.03
CA CYS A 257 13.29 -0.70 1.20
C CYS A 257 13.45 0.76 0.78
N SER A 258 12.60 1.21 -0.15
CA SER A 258 12.43 2.63 -0.45
C SER A 258 11.09 3.10 0.11
N THR A 259 11.05 4.27 0.73
CA THR A 259 9.79 4.93 1.14
C THR A 259 9.27 5.91 0.09
N THR A 260 10.02 6.11 -1.01
CA THR A 260 9.72 7.14 -2.01
C THR A 260 9.86 6.57 -3.42
N VAL A 261 8.93 6.94 -4.30
CA VAL A 261 8.92 6.52 -5.72
C VAL A 261 10.16 7.01 -6.47
N ALA A 262 10.59 8.26 -6.22
CA ALA A 262 11.74 8.89 -6.89
C ALA A 262 13.10 8.20 -6.66
N THR A 263 13.24 7.39 -5.60
CA THR A 263 14.48 6.64 -5.34
C THR A 263 14.50 5.29 -6.07
N VAL A 264 13.35 4.81 -6.55
CA VAL A 264 13.24 3.51 -7.23
C VAL A 264 13.73 3.58 -8.68
N GLU A 265 13.67 4.76 -9.31
CA GLU A 265 14.12 4.96 -10.71
C GLU A 265 15.65 5.15 -10.86
N ARG A 266 16.39 5.36 -9.77
CA ARG A 266 17.83 5.75 -9.84
C ARG A 266 18.83 4.59 -9.74
N ARG A 267 18.39 3.34 -9.71
CA ARG A 267 19.30 2.17 -9.62
C ARG A 267 19.67 1.62 -11.00
N GLU A 268 20.19 2.48 -11.85
CA GLU A 268 20.91 2.06 -13.06
C GLU A 268 21.89 3.13 -13.52
N ASP A 269 22.81 3.56 -12.64
CA ASP A 269 24.10 4.06 -13.14
C ASP A 269 25.17 4.07 -12.04
N THR A 270 25.99 3.02 -11.97
CA THR A 270 27.34 3.10 -11.41
C THR A 270 28.18 2.02 -12.06
N GLY A 271 28.84 2.36 -13.17
CA GLY A 271 29.64 1.39 -13.89
C GLY A 271 30.46 1.89 -15.08
N THR A 272 31.15 3.03 -14.95
CA THR A 272 32.44 3.37 -15.60
C THR A 272 32.54 3.34 -17.14
N GLY A 273 32.83 4.49 -17.75
CA GLY A 273 33.69 4.53 -18.94
C GLY A 273 33.57 5.73 -19.87
N GLY A 274 34.53 6.65 -19.79
CA GLY A 274 35.11 7.25 -21.01
C GLY A 274 34.54 8.57 -21.52
N ARG A 275 35.02 9.66 -20.90
CA ARG A 275 35.13 11.01 -21.46
C ARG A 275 35.74 11.01 -22.88
N ARG A 276 35.09 11.67 -23.85
CA ARG A 276 35.75 12.52 -24.85
C ARG A 276 34.75 13.52 -25.45
N ASP A 277 35.09 14.79 -25.28
CA ASP A 277 34.48 15.96 -25.86
C ASP A 277 34.60 15.95 -27.39
N THR A 278 33.56 16.35 -28.12
CA THR A 278 33.69 17.39 -29.16
C THR A 278 32.33 17.97 -29.54
N ALA A 279 32.15 19.26 -29.28
CA ALA A 279 31.08 20.08 -29.82
C ALA A 279 31.36 20.39 -31.30
N ILE A 280 30.34 20.27 -32.16
CA ILE A 280 30.22 21.09 -33.37
C ILE A 280 28.77 21.54 -33.50
N GLN A 281 28.57 22.84 -33.32
CA GLN A 281 27.44 23.61 -33.81
C GLN A 281 27.47 23.65 -35.35
N ARG A 282 26.30 23.48 -35.98
CA ARG A 282 25.91 24.06 -37.28
C ARG A 282 24.39 23.92 -37.39
N GLU A 283 23.65 25.00 -37.19
CA GLU A 283 23.28 26.03 -38.18
C GLU A 283 21.92 25.72 -38.79
N VAL A 284 20.96 26.58 -38.43
CA VAL A 284 19.57 26.60 -38.87
C VAL A 284 19.53 27.19 -40.28
N VAL A 285 19.02 26.43 -41.26
CA VAL A 285 18.52 26.98 -42.53
C VAL A 285 17.31 26.16 -42.98
N ALA A 286 16.16 26.83 -43.07
CA ALA A 286 14.97 26.33 -43.76
C ALA A 286 15.12 26.55 -45.27
N PRO A 287 14.43 25.74 -46.09
CA PRO A 287 13.90 26.25 -47.34
C PRO A 287 12.39 26.02 -47.48
N THR A 288 11.84 26.99 -48.20
CA THR A 288 10.48 27.25 -48.65
C THR A 288 9.92 26.20 -49.62
N SER A 289 8.61 26.33 -49.80
CA SER A 289 7.70 25.61 -50.69
C SER A 289 8.14 25.57 -52.16
N ASP A 290 7.80 24.48 -52.88
CA ASP A 290 6.73 24.47 -53.90
C ASP A 290 6.59 23.08 -54.57
N ASP A 291 5.33 22.69 -54.74
CA ASP A 291 4.70 21.87 -55.79
C ASP A 291 5.32 20.54 -56.25
N VAL A 292 4.68 19.41 -55.88
CA VAL A 292 4.23 18.39 -56.85
C VAL A 292 2.91 17.74 -56.40
N ASN A 293 1.90 17.93 -57.23
CA ASN A 293 0.58 17.32 -57.26
C ASN A 293 0.64 15.79 -57.52
N PHE A 294 0.05 14.96 -56.65
CA PHE A 294 -0.29 13.57 -57.00
C PHE A 294 -1.66 13.17 -56.44
N LYS A 295 -2.65 13.15 -57.34
CA LYS A 295 -3.94 12.47 -57.16
C LYS A 295 -3.71 10.98 -56.90
N GLY A 296 -4.15 10.50 -55.75
CA GLY A 296 -4.27 9.08 -55.45
C GLY A 296 -5.46 8.85 -54.54
N GLN A 297 -6.62 8.55 -55.14
CA GLN A 297 -7.78 8.02 -54.44
C GLN A 297 -7.40 6.69 -53.79
N MET A 298 -7.51 6.58 -52.46
CA MET A 298 -7.43 5.29 -51.76
C MET A 298 -8.83 4.94 -51.24
N GLN A 299 -9.41 3.95 -51.89
CA GLN A 299 -10.72 3.37 -51.60
C GLN A 299 -10.65 2.54 -50.31
N LEU A 300 -11.55 2.80 -49.38
CA LEU A 300 -11.76 1.98 -48.18
C LEU A 300 -12.36 0.61 -48.56
N PRO A 301 -11.90 -0.51 -47.97
CA PRO A 301 -12.50 -1.83 -48.21
C PRO A 301 -13.89 -1.94 -47.55
N ARG A 302 -14.88 -2.37 -48.34
CA ARG A 302 -16.23 -2.72 -47.87
C ARG A 302 -16.18 -4.00 -47.05
N VAL A 303 -16.60 -3.93 -45.79
CA VAL A 303 -16.95 -5.10 -44.97
C VAL A 303 -18.33 -5.59 -45.39
N SER A 304 -18.42 -6.89 -45.70
CA SER A 304 -19.67 -7.56 -46.11
C SER A 304 -20.50 -7.93 -44.88
N ALA A 305 -21.77 -7.52 -44.83
CA ALA A 305 -22.69 -7.84 -43.75
C ALA A 305 -23.28 -9.26 -43.91
N SER A 306 -23.21 -10.08 -42.87
CA SER A 306 -23.91 -11.37 -42.79
C SER A 306 -25.42 -11.18 -42.58
N PRO A 307 -26.29 -12.02 -43.17
CA PRO A 307 -27.73 -11.90 -42.99
C PRO A 307 -28.20 -12.48 -41.64
N PRO A 308 -29.35 -11.99 -41.11
CA PRO A 308 -29.90 -12.46 -39.84
C PRO A 308 -30.53 -13.86 -39.95
N PRO A 309 -30.68 -14.58 -38.81
CA PRO A 309 -31.28 -15.90 -38.79
C PRO A 309 -32.79 -15.84 -39.08
N ARG A 310 -33.30 -16.85 -39.78
CA ARG A 310 -34.75 -17.05 -39.98
C ARG A 310 -35.39 -17.54 -38.68
N VAL A 311 -36.59 -17.01 -38.42
CA VAL A 311 -37.54 -17.36 -37.35
C VAL A 311 -37.90 -18.85 -37.41
#